data_AF-A0A1V5N8M4-F1
#
_entry.id   AF-A0A1V5N8M4-F1
#
_cell.length_a   1.000
_cell.length_b   1.000
_cell.length_c   1.000
_cell.angle_alpha   90.00
_cell.angle_beta   90.00
_cell.angle_gamma   90.00
#
_symmetry.space_group_name_H-M   'P 1'
#
loop_
_entity.id
_entity.type
_entity.pdbx_description
1 polymer ?
#
loop_
_entity_poly.entity_id
_entity_poly.type
_entity_poly.pdbx_seq_one_letter_code
_entity_poly.pdbx_strand_id
1 'polypeptide(L)'
;MLFLTSHLSNIPLLGALVLTGMIVILVKKNDKPLKKYMWQKVFFILLIFVITLATLAIYNKRHFSRLSLSPSGSVFFFARLIDTGLIGPYLSENCDRKDYLICRYRDSIPRSSQEFLWHTEGIFYQMGGWYKYGDEAAGINKGILTTPKYYKTLLWHFTKATLKQLVTCSVGGDFYNFTDGSWKPVYDKCLENFPRNEMRRDFLNTRQTKETLSFGLLNYVFTVALILSVFVLLYFLLRRQLKETATEFIIIVLSAVVSNAFICANLSNVLSRYRRA
;
A
#
# COMPACT_ATOMS: atom_id res chain seq x y z
N MET A 1 -18.45 5.04 -5.47
CA MET A 1 -18.31 5.09 -3.99
C MET A 1 -17.90 3.74 -3.41
N LEU A 2 -18.64 2.65 -3.67
CA LEU A 2 -18.32 1.29 -3.17
C LEU A 2 -16.89 0.81 -3.46
N PHE A 3 -16.35 1.11 -4.64
CA PHE A 3 -14.96 0.78 -4.99
C PHE A 3 -13.92 1.58 -4.16
N LEU A 4 -14.22 2.82 -3.77
CA LEU A 4 -13.27 3.65 -3.00
C LEU A 4 -13.23 3.23 -1.53
N THR A 5 -14.36 2.75 -1.01
CA THR A 5 -14.46 2.24 0.36
C THR A 5 -13.93 0.82 0.53
N SER A 6 -13.80 0.04 -0.56
CA SER A 6 -13.37 -1.36 -0.48
C SER A 6 -11.88 -1.54 -0.20
N HIS A 7 -11.04 -0.53 -0.48
CA HIS A 7 -9.61 -0.59 -0.18
C HIS A 7 -9.03 0.81 0.05
N LEU A 8 -8.36 1.01 1.18
CA LEU A 8 -7.84 2.31 1.61
C LEU A 8 -6.84 2.93 0.63
N SER A 9 -6.09 2.13 -0.15
CA SER A 9 -5.16 2.66 -1.16
C SER A 9 -5.85 3.42 -2.31
N ASN A 10 -7.14 3.19 -2.52
CA ASN A 10 -7.90 3.88 -3.57
C ASN A 10 -8.10 5.37 -3.25
N ILE A 11 -8.02 5.75 -1.97
CA ILE A 11 -8.16 7.14 -1.51
C ILE A 11 -6.97 7.99 -1.99
N PRO A 12 -5.70 7.70 -1.61
CA PRO A 12 -4.56 8.48 -2.08
C PRO A 12 -4.38 8.37 -3.61
N LEU A 13 -4.78 7.25 -4.24
CA LEU A 13 -4.75 7.11 -5.69
C LEU A 13 -5.72 8.08 -6.37
N LEU A 14 -6.95 8.21 -5.84
CA LEU A 14 -7.91 9.18 -6.34
C LEU A 14 -7.39 10.61 -6.18
N GLY A 15 -6.75 10.92 -5.04
CA GLY A 15 -6.08 12.21 -4.83
C GLY A 15 -5.02 12.51 -5.89
N ALA A 16 -4.16 11.54 -6.20
CA ALA A 16 -3.12 11.68 -7.22
C ALA A 16 -3.70 11.86 -8.64
N LEU A 17 -4.79 11.16 -8.95
CA LEU A 17 -5.50 11.31 -10.23
C LEU A 17 -6.18 12.68 -10.36
N VAL A 18 -6.79 13.20 -9.29
CA VAL A 18 -7.37 14.55 -9.25
C VAL A 18 -6.28 15.60 -9.47
N LEU A 19 -5.12 15.46 -8.80
CA LEU A 19 -3.97 16.34 -9.00
C LEU A 19 -3.47 16.31 -10.46
N THR A 20 -3.32 15.12 -11.04
CA THR A 20 -2.93 14.96 -12.44
C THR A 20 -3.93 15.66 -13.37
N GLY A 21 -5.23 15.45 -13.15
CA GLY A 21 -6.29 16.08 -13.94
C GLY A 21 -6.26 17.60 -13.85
N MET A 22 -6.07 18.17 -12.65
CA MET A 22 -5.93 19.62 -12.47
C MET A 22 -4.71 20.18 -13.21
N ILE A 23 -3.57 19.49 -13.18
CA ILE A 23 -2.37 19.90 -13.92
C ILE A 23 -2.63 19.91 -15.43
N VAL A 24 -3.28 18.87 -15.98
CA VAL A 24 -3.64 18.82 -17.41
C VAL A 24 -4.56 19.99 -17.80
N ILE A 25 -5.55 20.33 -16.96
CA ILE A 25 -6.45 21.48 -17.18
C ILE A 25 -5.70 22.82 -17.20
N LEU A 26 -4.73 22.98 -16.30
CA LEU A 26 -3.93 24.21 -16.20
C LEU A 26 -3.00 24.38 -17.41
N VAL A 27 -2.41 23.29 -17.89
CA VAL A 27 -1.49 23.29 -19.05
C VAL A 27 -2.23 23.53 -20.37
N LYS A 28 -3.47 23.05 -20.53
CA LYS A 28 -4.25 23.32 -21.74
C LYS A 28 -4.54 24.82 -21.88
N LYS A 29 -4.08 25.45 -22.98
CA LYS A 29 -4.36 26.86 -23.29
C LYS A 29 -5.61 26.95 -24.19
N ASN A 30 -6.46 27.96 -23.95
CA ASN A 30 -7.54 28.42 -24.84
C ASN A 30 -8.84 27.62 -25.05
N ASP A 31 -9.09 26.47 -24.43
CA ASP A 31 -10.39 25.79 -24.56
C ASP A 31 -11.31 25.98 -23.34
N LYS A 32 -12.03 27.12 -23.30
CA LYS A 32 -12.96 27.47 -22.20
C LYS A 32 -14.06 26.41 -21.94
N PRO A 33 -14.78 25.88 -22.96
CA PRO A 33 -15.81 24.88 -22.70
C PRO A 33 -15.24 23.55 -22.18
N LEU A 34 -14.09 23.09 -22.70
CA LEU A 34 -13.43 21.89 -22.20
C LEU A 34 -12.97 22.06 -20.74
N LYS A 35 -12.38 23.21 -20.39
CA LYS A 35 -11.99 23.51 -19.00
C LYS A 35 -13.18 23.49 -18.04
N LYS A 36 -14.31 24.10 -18.44
CA LYS A 36 -15.54 24.10 -17.61
C LYS A 36 -16.03 22.68 -17.36
N TYR A 37 -16.08 21.84 -18.40
CA TYR A 37 -16.46 20.43 -18.27
C TYR A 37 -15.51 19.65 -17.34
N MET A 38 -14.20 19.79 -17.54
CA MET A 38 -13.21 19.10 -16.72
C MET A 38 -13.24 19.55 -15.25
N TRP A 39 -13.44 20.85 -14.97
CA TRP A 39 -13.60 21.37 -13.61
C TRP A 39 -14.86 20.83 -12.93
N GLN A 40 -15.99 20.72 -13.64
CA GLN A 40 -17.18 20.07 -13.10
C GLN A 40 -16.89 18.62 -12.73
N LYS A 41 -16.17 17.86 -13.57
CA LYS A 41 -15.78 16.48 -13.26
C LYS A 41 -14.84 16.39 -12.06
N VAL A 42 -13.82 17.24 -11.99
CA VAL A 42 -12.91 17.33 -10.83
C VAL A 42 -13.69 17.64 -9.56
N PHE A 43 -14.64 18.58 -9.61
CA PHE A 43 -15.51 18.90 -8.48
C PHE A 43 -16.35 17.70 -8.03
N PHE A 44 -17.01 16.99 -8.96
CA PHE A 44 -17.76 15.78 -8.62
C PHE A 44 -16.87 14.68 -8.02
N ILE A 45 -15.65 14.50 -8.54
CA ILE A 45 -14.70 13.53 -7.99
C ILE A 45 -14.26 13.94 -6.59
N LEU A 46 -13.97 15.23 -6.37
CA LEU A 46 -13.60 15.76 -5.06
C LEU A 46 -14.75 15.60 -4.05
N LEU A 47 -15.99 15.84 -4.47
CA LEU A 47 -17.17 15.62 -3.64
C LEU A 47 -17.28 14.15 -3.22
N ILE A 48 -17.12 13.20 -4.17
CA ILE A 48 -17.11 11.76 -3.88
C ILE A 48 -15.96 11.41 -2.92
N PHE A 49 -14.78 11.99 -3.11
CA PHE A 49 -13.62 11.80 -2.25
C PHE A 49 -13.89 12.25 -0.81
N VAL A 50 -14.41 13.47 -0.62
CA VAL A 50 -14.76 14.01 0.70
C VAL A 50 -15.84 13.18 1.39
N ILE A 51 -16.89 12.79 0.66
CA ILE A 51 -17.96 11.91 1.18
C ILE A 51 -17.38 10.56 1.62
N THR A 52 -16.45 10.00 0.84
CA THR A 52 -15.77 8.73 1.17
C THR A 52 -14.96 8.86 2.46
N LEU A 53 -14.15 9.91 2.61
CA LEU A 53 -13.39 10.18 3.83
C LEU A 53 -14.30 10.34 5.05
N ALA A 54 -15.38 11.12 4.90
CA ALA A 54 -16.35 11.34 5.97
C ALA A 54 -17.03 10.02 6.38
N THR A 55 -17.44 9.21 5.41
CA THR A 55 -18.08 7.91 5.68
C THR A 55 -17.15 6.97 6.43
N LEU A 56 -15.87 6.88 6.03
CA LEU A 56 -14.88 6.06 6.72
C LEU A 56 -14.57 6.57 8.14
N ALA A 57 -14.40 7.88 8.30
CA ALA A 57 -14.14 8.48 9.61
C ALA A 57 -15.32 8.29 10.57
N ILE A 58 -16.56 8.44 10.09
CA ILE A 58 -17.78 8.20 10.87
C ILE A 58 -17.92 6.72 11.22
N TYR A 59 -17.70 5.83 10.26
CA TYR A 59 -17.72 4.38 10.49
C TYR A 59 -16.71 3.98 11.57
N ASN A 60 -15.46 4.42 11.44
CA ASN A 60 -14.41 4.10 12.39
C ASN A 60 -14.67 4.73 13.78
N LYS A 61 -15.24 5.94 13.84
CA LYS A 61 -15.66 6.54 15.11
C LYS A 61 -16.74 5.72 15.81
N ARG A 62 -17.70 5.17 15.05
CA ARG A 62 -18.80 4.36 15.63
C ARG A 62 -18.35 2.97 16.08
N HIS A 63 -17.46 2.32 15.33
CA HIS A 63 -17.06 0.93 15.59
C HIS A 63 -15.79 0.78 16.45
N PHE A 64 -14.87 1.74 16.36
CA PHE A 64 -13.57 1.68 17.05
C PHE A 64 -13.36 2.84 18.02
N SER A 65 -14.38 3.70 18.23
CA SER A 65 -14.30 4.90 19.08
C SER A 65 -13.14 5.84 18.73
N ARG A 66 -12.66 5.78 17.48
CA ARG A 66 -11.51 6.55 16.99
C ARG A 66 -11.84 7.25 15.68
N LEU A 67 -11.69 8.57 15.66
CA LEU A 67 -11.80 9.36 14.43
C LEU A 67 -10.53 9.17 13.59
N SER A 68 -10.56 8.16 12.71
CA SER A 68 -9.42 7.81 11.86
C SER A 68 -9.89 7.31 10.50
N LEU A 69 -9.06 7.42 9.48
CA LEU A 69 -9.33 6.78 8.17
C LEU A 69 -9.02 5.29 8.21
N SER A 70 -8.04 4.90 9.03
CA SER A 70 -7.64 3.52 9.26
C SER A 70 -7.12 3.39 10.69
N PRO A 71 -7.78 2.61 11.57
CA PRO A 71 -7.32 2.39 12.93
C PRO A 71 -5.91 1.77 13.01
N SER A 72 -5.55 0.94 12.03
CA SER A 72 -4.25 0.23 11.97
C SER A 72 -3.23 0.88 11.04
N GLY A 73 -3.59 1.98 10.36
CA GLY A 73 -2.74 2.58 9.33
C GLY A 73 -1.39 3.08 9.86
N SER A 74 -1.36 3.60 11.09
CA SER A 74 -0.12 4.02 11.75
C SER A 74 0.84 2.86 12.00
N VAL A 75 0.32 1.69 12.39
CA VAL A 75 1.11 0.48 12.62
C VAL A 75 1.74 -0.02 11.32
N PHE A 76 0.97 -0.07 10.23
CA PHE A 76 1.50 -0.47 8.91
C PHE A 76 2.60 0.48 8.43
N PHE A 77 2.39 1.80 8.57
CA PHE A 77 3.40 2.76 8.16
C PHE A 77 4.64 2.71 9.05
N PHE A 78 4.47 2.51 10.38
CA PHE A 78 5.60 2.28 11.29
C PHE A 78 6.40 1.04 10.88
N ALA A 79 5.73 -0.08 10.64
CA ALA A 79 6.38 -1.29 10.16
C ALA A 79 7.15 -1.03 8.86
N ARG A 80 6.57 -0.26 7.93
CA ARG A 80 7.24 0.11 6.68
C ARG A 80 8.49 0.98 6.90
N LEU A 81 8.51 1.82 7.93
CA LEU A 81 9.70 2.60 8.32
C LEU A 81 10.81 1.70 8.87
N ILE A 82 10.51 0.49 9.39
CA ILE A 82 11.54 -0.49 9.78
C ILE A 82 12.41 -0.85 8.58
N ASP A 83 11.85 -1.15 7.40
CA ASP A 83 12.69 -1.51 6.24
C ASP A 83 13.51 -0.32 5.68
N THR A 84 13.26 0.90 6.15
CA THR A 84 14.11 2.06 5.82
C THR A 84 15.32 2.19 6.74
N GLY A 85 15.36 1.43 7.85
CA GLY A 85 16.39 1.53 8.87
C GLY A 85 16.29 2.79 9.74
N LEU A 86 15.23 3.59 9.62
CA LEU A 86 15.07 4.86 10.34
C LEU A 86 14.56 4.72 11.78
N ILE A 87 13.92 3.60 12.11
CA ILE A 87 13.38 3.37 13.46
C ILE A 87 14.50 3.35 14.51
N GLY A 88 15.60 2.63 14.25
CA GLY A 88 16.73 2.55 15.18
C GLY A 88 17.33 3.91 15.54
N PRO A 89 17.76 4.73 14.56
CA PRO A 89 18.23 6.10 14.80
C PRO A 89 17.20 6.97 15.53
N TYR A 90 15.94 6.94 15.13
CA TYR A 90 14.91 7.76 15.79
C TYR A 90 14.73 7.37 17.27
N LEU A 91 14.68 6.07 17.56
CA LEU A 91 14.56 5.58 18.94
C LEU A 91 15.81 5.91 19.75
N SER A 92 17.01 5.82 19.17
CA SER A 92 18.25 6.20 19.86
C SER A 92 18.28 7.65 20.33
N GLU A 93 17.59 8.54 19.61
CA GLU A 93 17.52 9.97 19.93
C GLU A 93 16.37 10.33 20.89
N ASN A 94 15.36 9.46 21.02
CA ASN A 94 14.10 9.79 21.68
C ASN A 94 13.77 8.91 22.90
N CYS A 95 14.34 7.71 23.03
CA CYS A 95 14.01 6.81 24.14
C CYS A 95 14.36 7.38 25.52
N ASP A 96 15.40 8.19 25.63
CA ASP A 96 15.77 8.84 26.90
C ASP A 96 14.82 9.99 27.27
N ARG A 97 14.07 10.52 26.29
CA ARG A 97 13.19 11.69 26.45
C ARG A 97 11.71 11.33 26.46
N LYS A 98 11.36 10.17 25.92
CA LYS A 98 9.99 9.73 25.70
C LYS A 98 9.86 8.28 26.16
N ASP A 99 8.88 8.03 27.02
CA ASP A 99 8.57 6.68 27.52
C ASP A 99 7.77 5.89 26.48
N TYR A 100 8.41 5.53 25.37
CA TYR A 100 7.82 4.65 24.38
C TYR A 100 7.97 3.19 24.81
N LEU A 101 6.89 2.41 24.73
CA LEU A 101 6.88 1.00 25.06
C LEU A 101 7.90 0.22 24.22
N ILE A 102 8.06 0.58 22.93
CA ILE A 102 9.02 -0.08 22.04
C ILE A 102 10.47 0.12 22.46
N CYS A 103 10.80 1.14 23.26
CA CYS A 103 12.17 1.36 23.73
C CYS A 103 12.69 0.20 24.58
N ARG A 104 11.79 -0.55 25.26
CA ARG A 104 12.14 -1.76 26.02
C ARG A 104 12.60 -2.92 25.14
N TYR A 105 12.26 -2.86 23.85
CA TYR A 105 12.53 -3.91 22.86
C TYR A 105 13.48 -3.44 21.74
N ARG A 106 14.22 -2.35 21.96
CA ARG A 106 15.03 -1.69 20.93
C ARG A 106 15.95 -2.64 20.16
N ASP A 107 16.61 -3.55 20.87
CA ASP A 107 17.57 -4.50 20.28
C ASP A 107 16.89 -5.74 19.66
N SER A 108 15.59 -5.91 19.91
CA SER A 108 14.76 -7.00 19.40
C SER A 108 13.86 -6.56 18.24
N ILE A 109 14.02 -5.33 17.74
CA ILE A 109 13.26 -4.85 16.58
C ILE A 109 13.75 -5.60 15.33
N PRO A 110 12.86 -6.32 14.62
CA PRO A 110 13.25 -7.07 13.44
C PRO A 110 13.69 -6.15 12.30
N ARG A 111 14.36 -6.71 11.31
CA ARG A 111 14.83 -5.94 10.15
C ARG A 111 13.77 -5.75 9.06
N SER A 112 12.62 -6.43 9.17
CA SER A 112 11.57 -6.38 8.17
C SER A 112 10.19 -6.06 8.76
N SER A 113 9.42 -5.31 7.98
CA SER A 113 8.02 -4.97 8.24
C SER A 113 7.13 -6.22 8.34
N GLN A 114 7.42 -7.25 7.55
CA GLN A 114 6.64 -8.50 7.59
C GLN A 114 6.85 -9.26 8.89
N GLU A 115 8.09 -9.36 9.35
CA GLU A 115 8.43 -10.00 10.62
C GLU A 115 7.81 -9.25 11.80
N PHE A 116 7.89 -7.92 11.80
CA PHE A 116 7.28 -7.10 12.84
C PHE A 116 5.77 -7.32 12.93
N LEU A 117 5.05 -7.31 11.80
CA LEU A 117 3.58 -7.37 11.79
C LEU A 117 3.02 -8.77 12.01
N TRP A 118 3.69 -9.80 11.49
CA TRP A 118 3.08 -11.11 11.29
C TRP A 118 3.70 -12.25 12.09
N HIS A 119 4.85 -12.04 12.73
CA HIS A 119 5.41 -13.04 13.65
C HIS A 119 4.59 -13.05 14.94
N THR A 120 3.87 -14.15 15.20
CA THR A 120 2.88 -14.22 16.30
C THR A 120 3.49 -14.06 17.69
N GLU A 121 4.73 -14.48 17.87
CA GLU A 121 5.49 -14.36 19.12
C GLU A 121 6.40 -13.11 19.14
N GLY A 122 6.33 -12.29 18.08
CA GLY A 122 7.18 -11.12 17.90
C GLY A 122 6.83 -9.97 18.85
N ILE A 123 7.73 -8.99 18.93
CA ILE A 123 7.60 -7.83 19.83
C ILE A 123 6.29 -7.06 19.65
N PHE A 124 5.72 -7.05 18.44
CA PHE A 124 4.47 -6.35 18.17
C PHE A 124 3.31 -6.90 19.01
N TYR A 125 3.19 -8.23 19.13
CA TYR A 125 2.16 -8.85 19.95
C TYR A 125 2.48 -8.74 21.45
N GLN A 126 3.75 -8.80 21.84
CA GLN A 126 4.18 -8.55 23.22
C GLN A 126 3.85 -7.13 23.70
N MET A 127 3.86 -6.15 22.79
CA MET A 127 3.45 -4.76 23.04
C MET A 127 1.93 -4.55 23.03
N GLY A 128 1.13 -5.62 22.94
CA GLY A 128 -0.34 -5.56 22.91
C GLY A 128 -0.94 -5.41 21.51
N GLY A 129 -0.13 -5.58 20.46
CA GLY A 129 -0.56 -5.73 19.08
C GLY A 129 -1.43 -4.58 18.55
N TRP A 130 -2.39 -4.95 17.72
CA TRP A 130 -3.24 -4.02 16.95
C TRP A 130 -4.04 -3.02 17.81
N TYR A 131 -4.38 -3.37 19.05
CA TYR A 131 -5.22 -2.53 19.90
C TYR A 131 -4.44 -1.46 20.67
N LYS A 132 -3.21 -1.78 21.10
CA LYS A 132 -2.43 -0.90 21.99
C LYS A 132 -1.36 -0.09 21.27
N TYR A 133 -0.74 -0.61 20.22
CA TYR A 133 0.46 0.01 19.63
C TYR A 133 0.17 1.18 18.66
N GLY A 134 -1.09 1.38 18.26
CA GLY A 134 -1.44 2.33 17.19
C GLY A 134 -1.09 3.80 17.47
N ASP A 135 -1.26 4.27 18.71
CA ASP A 135 -1.04 5.68 19.07
C ASP A 135 0.46 6.00 19.19
N GLU A 136 1.24 5.10 19.79
CA GLU A 136 2.70 5.22 19.84
C GLU A 136 3.30 5.19 18.44
N ALA A 137 2.87 4.25 17.58
CA ALA A 137 3.27 4.18 16.19
C ALA A 137 2.98 5.50 15.45
N ALA A 138 1.81 6.10 15.66
CA ALA A 138 1.46 7.39 15.05
C ALA A 138 2.37 8.53 15.51
N GLY A 139 2.71 8.57 16.81
CA GLY A 139 3.64 9.55 17.37
C GLY A 139 5.06 9.42 16.80
N ILE A 140 5.58 8.19 16.69
CA ILE A 140 6.89 7.91 16.10
C ILE A 140 6.91 8.28 14.61
N ASN A 141 5.90 7.86 13.86
CA ASN A 141 5.76 8.19 12.44
C ASN A 141 5.77 9.70 12.23
N LYS A 142 4.99 10.45 13.02
CA LYS A 142 4.96 11.91 12.97
C LYS A 142 6.35 12.48 13.24
N GLY A 143 7.02 12.03 14.30
CA GLY A 143 8.37 12.50 14.65
C GLY A 143 9.39 12.29 13.53
N ILE A 144 9.37 11.13 12.87
CA ILE A 144 10.24 10.85 11.73
C ILE A 144 9.89 11.75 10.54
N LEU A 145 8.60 11.88 10.22
CA LEU A 145 8.12 12.67 9.08
C LEU A 145 8.28 14.18 9.25
N THR A 146 8.39 14.69 10.48
CA THR A 146 8.58 16.12 10.75
C THR A 146 10.02 16.52 10.97
N THR A 147 10.96 15.57 10.99
CA THR A 147 12.37 15.84 11.27
C THR A 147 13.16 15.88 9.96
N PRO A 148 13.65 17.06 9.51
CA PRO A 148 14.28 17.22 8.19
C PRO A 148 15.49 16.32 7.94
N LYS A 149 16.22 15.94 9.00
CA LYS A 149 17.37 15.02 8.95
C LYS A 149 17.04 13.69 8.25
N TYR A 150 15.80 13.19 8.35
CA TYR A 150 15.41 11.90 7.80
C TYR A 150 14.93 11.98 6.34
N TYR A 151 14.72 13.17 5.77
CA TYR A 151 14.06 13.33 4.47
C TYR A 151 14.87 12.72 3.33
N LYS A 152 16.20 12.85 3.36
CA LYS A 152 17.07 12.27 2.33
C LYS A 152 16.95 10.75 2.31
N THR A 153 16.97 10.11 3.48
CA THR A 153 16.85 8.66 3.62
C THR A 153 15.46 8.19 3.23
N LEU A 154 14.41 8.88 3.70
CA LEU A 154 13.02 8.58 3.30
C LEU A 154 12.85 8.65 1.79
N LEU A 155 13.28 9.75 1.16
CA LEU A 155 13.18 9.93 -0.28
C LEU A 155 13.91 8.82 -1.05
N TRP A 156 15.13 8.48 -0.63
CA TRP A 156 15.91 7.40 -1.24
C TRP A 156 15.19 6.06 -1.15
N HIS A 157 14.79 5.65 0.06
CA HIS A 157 14.12 4.36 0.26
C HIS A 157 12.74 4.31 -0.40
N PHE A 158 12.00 5.43 -0.42
CA PHE A 158 10.69 5.48 -1.05
C PHE A 158 10.78 5.42 -2.57
N THR A 159 11.75 6.13 -3.18
CA THR A 159 12.01 6.02 -4.61
C THR A 159 12.45 4.60 -4.97
N LYS A 160 13.39 4.02 -4.23
CA LYS A 160 13.84 2.64 -4.46
C LYS A 160 12.70 1.63 -4.36
N ALA A 161 11.84 1.75 -3.35
CA ALA A 161 10.71 0.86 -3.16
C ALA A 161 9.66 1.02 -4.28
N THR A 162 9.42 2.25 -4.74
CA THR A 162 8.51 2.54 -5.86
C THR A 162 9.03 1.91 -7.16
N LEU A 163 10.31 2.11 -7.48
CA LEU A 163 10.94 1.50 -8.65
C LEU A 163 10.89 -0.03 -8.58
N LYS A 164 11.18 -0.60 -7.40
CA LYS A 164 11.05 -2.04 -7.17
C LYS A 164 9.61 -2.50 -7.42
N GLN A 165 8.61 -1.81 -6.88
CA GLN A 165 7.20 -2.17 -7.06
C GLN A 165 6.72 -2.06 -8.52
N LEU A 166 7.30 -1.17 -9.33
CA LEU A 166 6.99 -1.06 -10.77
C LEU A 166 7.46 -2.26 -11.58
N VAL A 167 8.51 -2.96 -11.13
CA VAL A 167 9.08 -4.14 -11.80
C VAL A 167 8.72 -5.45 -11.10
N THR A 168 8.33 -5.41 -9.83
CA THR A 168 7.82 -6.58 -9.11
C THR A 168 6.44 -6.94 -9.65
N CYS A 169 6.40 -7.98 -10.48
CA CYS A 169 5.14 -8.55 -10.94
C CYS A 169 5.26 -10.07 -11.02
N SER A 170 4.50 -10.75 -10.19
CA SER A 170 4.37 -12.21 -10.24
C SER A 170 3.01 -12.62 -9.72
N VAL A 171 2.22 -13.26 -10.55
CA VAL A 171 1.02 -13.98 -10.15
C VAL A 171 1.43 -15.09 -9.19
N GLY A 172 0.74 -15.13 -8.05
CA GLY A 172 0.95 -16.12 -7.00
C GLY A 172 2.22 -15.97 -6.15
N GLY A 173 2.97 -14.87 -6.29
CA GLY A 173 4.22 -14.66 -5.54
C GLY A 173 4.07 -14.60 -4.02
N ASP A 174 2.84 -14.40 -3.52
CA ASP A 174 2.51 -14.35 -2.08
C ASP A 174 1.65 -15.54 -1.61
N PHE A 175 1.51 -16.58 -2.43
CA PHE A 175 0.81 -17.80 -2.04
C PHE A 175 1.78 -18.74 -1.33
N TYR A 176 1.86 -18.56 -0.02
CA TYR A 176 2.59 -19.43 0.87
C TYR A 176 1.67 -20.53 1.41
N ASN A 177 2.28 -21.64 1.81
CA ASN A 177 1.61 -22.57 2.69
C ASN A 177 1.43 -21.92 4.08
N PHE A 178 0.18 -21.80 4.53
CA PHE A 178 -0.16 -21.17 5.81
C PHE A 178 -0.27 -22.19 6.97
N THR A 179 0.17 -23.43 6.77
CA THR A 179 0.18 -24.46 7.83
C THR A 179 1.52 -24.62 8.52
N ASP A 180 2.58 -23.95 8.04
CA ASP A 180 3.94 -24.10 8.56
C ASP A 180 4.38 -22.88 9.41
N GLY A 181 4.77 -23.14 10.65
CA GLY A 181 5.50 -22.22 11.53
C GLY A 181 4.75 -21.06 12.21
N SER A 182 5.52 -20.23 12.91
CA SER A 182 5.14 -19.03 13.69
C SER A 182 4.67 -17.82 12.85
N TRP A 183 4.49 -18.02 11.54
CA TRP A 183 4.46 -16.94 10.57
C TRP A 183 3.09 -16.53 10.04
N LYS A 184 1.98 -17.15 10.49
CA LYS A 184 0.61 -16.66 10.21
C LYS A 184 -0.45 -17.53 10.91
N PRO A 185 -1.20 -17.01 11.90
CA PRO A 185 -2.27 -17.75 12.56
C PRO A 185 -3.54 -17.82 11.67
N VAL A 186 -3.42 -17.70 10.34
CA VAL A 186 -4.58 -17.70 9.44
C VAL A 186 -5.29 -19.04 9.53
N TYR A 187 -4.53 -20.14 9.52
CA TYR A 187 -5.08 -21.47 9.70
C TYR A 187 -5.71 -21.63 11.09
N ASP A 188 -4.99 -21.28 12.16
CA ASP A 188 -5.48 -21.42 13.54
C ASP A 188 -6.73 -20.55 13.81
N LYS A 189 -6.73 -19.31 13.34
CA LYS A 189 -7.87 -18.38 13.47
C LYS A 189 -9.04 -18.82 12.60
N CYS A 190 -8.80 -19.39 11.42
CA CYS A 190 -9.86 -20.00 10.63
C CYS A 190 -10.48 -21.19 11.37
N LEU A 191 -9.70 -22.07 11.98
CA LEU A 191 -10.23 -23.20 12.75
C LEU A 191 -10.98 -22.75 14.00
N GLU A 192 -10.47 -21.74 14.72
CA GLU A 192 -11.12 -21.17 15.91
C GLU A 192 -12.52 -20.64 15.59
N ASN A 193 -12.69 -19.98 14.44
CA ASN A 193 -13.95 -19.34 14.06
C ASN A 193 -14.87 -20.23 13.21
N PHE A 194 -14.36 -21.35 12.69
CA PHE A 194 -15.11 -22.24 11.80
C PHE A 194 -14.82 -23.72 12.14
N PRO A 195 -15.35 -24.22 13.27
CA PRO A 195 -14.98 -25.51 13.86
C PRO A 195 -15.50 -26.76 13.11
N ARG A 196 -16.10 -26.60 11.92
CA ARG A 196 -16.57 -27.75 11.14
C ARG A 196 -15.37 -28.53 10.63
N ASN A 197 -15.29 -29.83 10.95
CA ASN A 197 -14.21 -30.73 10.50
C ASN A 197 -13.98 -30.70 8.98
N GLU A 198 -15.02 -30.37 8.21
CA GLU A 198 -14.97 -30.15 6.76
C GLU A 198 -14.02 -29.02 6.37
N MET A 199 -14.03 -27.89 7.08
CA MET A 199 -13.11 -26.77 6.82
C MET A 199 -11.65 -27.19 7.00
N ARG A 200 -11.35 -27.99 8.02
CA ARG A 200 -9.99 -28.52 8.24
C ARG A 200 -9.55 -29.42 7.08
N ARG A 201 -10.40 -30.38 6.71
CA ARG A 201 -10.12 -31.30 5.60
C ARG A 201 -9.95 -30.54 4.30
N ASP A 202 -10.86 -29.63 3.99
CA ASP A 202 -10.91 -28.97 2.69
C ASP A 202 -9.79 -27.92 2.56
N PHE A 203 -9.46 -27.20 3.65
CA PHE A 203 -8.31 -26.29 3.69
C PHE A 203 -6.98 -27.01 3.45
N LEU A 204 -6.73 -28.11 4.18
CA LEU A 204 -5.51 -28.90 4.02
C LEU A 204 -5.43 -29.58 2.64
N ASN A 205 -6.57 -29.81 2.00
CA ASN A 205 -6.64 -30.40 0.66
C ASN A 205 -6.52 -29.38 -0.47
N THR A 206 -6.46 -28.08 -0.20
CA THR A 206 -6.30 -27.07 -1.24
C THR A 206 -4.98 -27.22 -1.98
N ARG A 207 -4.97 -26.82 -3.25
CA ARG A 207 -3.74 -26.78 -4.06
C ARG A 207 -2.68 -25.83 -3.49
N GLN A 208 -3.10 -24.79 -2.78
CA GLN A 208 -2.20 -23.82 -2.15
C GLN A 208 -1.46 -24.44 -0.96
N THR A 209 -2.17 -25.13 -0.06
CA THR A 209 -1.54 -25.82 1.08
C THR A 209 -0.63 -26.96 0.64
N LYS A 210 -0.97 -27.63 -0.47
CA LYS A 210 -0.12 -28.67 -1.07
C LYS A 210 1.02 -28.12 -1.94
N GLU A 211 1.15 -26.79 -2.05
CA GLU A 211 2.17 -26.11 -2.87
C GLU A 211 2.19 -26.54 -4.36
N THR A 212 1.05 -27.03 -4.85
CA THR A 212 0.87 -27.52 -6.23
C THR A 212 0.44 -26.44 -7.23
N LEU A 213 0.21 -25.21 -6.77
CA LEU A 213 -0.16 -24.09 -7.64
C LEU A 213 1.07 -23.59 -8.41
N SER A 214 1.12 -23.86 -9.71
CA SER A 214 2.16 -23.34 -10.60
C SER A 214 1.65 -22.13 -11.39
N PHE A 215 2.39 -21.03 -11.31
CA PHE A 215 2.12 -19.80 -12.07
C PHE A 215 3.20 -19.50 -13.11
N GLY A 216 4.14 -20.42 -13.36
CA GLY A 216 5.28 -20.19 -14.25
C GLY A 216 4.86 -19.74 -15.65
N LEU A 217 3.94 -20.47 -16.30
CA LEU A 217 3.41 -20.11 -17.61
C LEU A 217 2.70 -18.75 -17.59
N LEU A 218 1.85 -18.52 -16.59
CA LEU A 218 1.09 -17.27 -16.47
C LEU A 218 2.01 -16.07 -16.25
N ASN A 219 3.03 -16.22 -15.40
CA ASN A 219 4.05 -15.20 -15.17
C ASN A 219 4.87 -14.93 -16.42
N TYR A 220 5.23 -15.96 -17.18
CA TYR A 220 5.93 -15.82 -18.44
C TYR A 220 5.10 -15.03 -19.46
N VAL A 221 3.86 -15.46 -19.72
CA VAL A 221 2.93 -14.78 -20.64
C VAL A 221 2.70 -13.33 -20.21
N PHE A 222 2.45 -13.10 -18.93
CA PHE A 222 2.24 -11.75 -18.39
C PHE A 222 3.47 -10.86 -18.58
N THR A 223 4.67 -11.39 -18.31
CA THR A 223 5.93 -10.66 -18.48
C THR A 223 6.17 -10.30 -19.94
N VAL A 224 5.97 -11.24 -20.87
CA VAL A 224 6.11 -10.99 -22.30
C VAL A 224 5.09 -9.95 -22.77
N ALA A 225 3.83 -10.07 -22.36
CA ALA A 225 2.78 -9.11 -22.71
C ALA A 225 3.12 -7.70 -22.20
N LEU A 226 3.64 -7.58 -20.98
CA LEU A 226 4.04 -6.31 -20.41
C LEU A 226 5.22 -5.68 -21.17
N ILE A 227 6.24 -6.46 -21.50
CA ILE A 227 7.38 -6.01 -22.30
C ILE A 227 6.91 -5.54 -23.69
N LEU A 228 6.08 -6.32 -24.37
CA LEU A 228 5.52 -5.94 -25.67
C LEU A 228 4.69 -4.66 -25.58
N SER A 229 3.88 -4.49 -24.53
CA SER A 229 3.07 -3.28 -24.35
C SER A 229 3.93 -2.01 -24.22
N VAL A 230 5.08 -2.11 -23.54
CA VAL A 230 6.05 -1.02 -23.42
C VAL A 230 6.70 -0.71 -24.76
N PHE A 231 7.09 -1.73 -25.54
CA PHE A 231 7.67 -1.51 -26.87
C PHE A 231 6.67 -0.87 -27.85
N VAL A 232 5.42 -1.30 -27.85
CA VAL A 232 4.36 -0.69 -28.67
C VAL A 232 4.17 0.78 -28.29
N LEU A 233 4.09 1.07 -26.99
CA LEU A 233 3.95 2.44 -26.50
C LEU A 233 5.14 3.32 -26.89
N LEU A 234 6.37 2.83 -26.70
CA LEU A 234 7.59 3.53 -27.09
C LEU A 234 7.66 3.76 -28.61
N TYR A 235 7.28 2.77 -29.42
CA TYR A 235 7.24 2.90 -30.88
C TYR A 235 6.34 4.07 -31.31
N PHE A 236 5.10 4.13 -30.82
CA PHE A 236 4.18 5.21 -31.16
C PHE A 236 4.60 6.58 -30.63
N LEU A 237 5.21 6.63 -29.44
CA LEU A 237 5.78 7.86 -28.87
C LEU A 237 6.95 8.37 -29.71
N LEU A 238 7.89 7.51 -30.08
CA LEU A 238 9.08 7.88 -30.89
C LEU A 238 8.69 8.31 -32.31
N ARG A 239 7.67 7.69 -32.89
CA ARG A 239 7.14 8.07 -34.21
C ARG A 239 6.33 9.37 -34.18
N ARG A 240 6.04 9.94 -33.01
CA ARG A 240 5.14 11.10 -32.82
C ARG A 240 3.78 10.90 -33.51
N GLN A 241 3.30 9.66 -33.55
CA GLN A 241 2.05 9.28 -34.22
C GLN A 241 0.82 9.29 -33.28
N LEU A 242 1.01 9.66 -32.02
CA LEU A 242 -0.07 9.70 -31.05
C LEU A 242 -0.85 11.01 -31.18
N LYS A 243 -2.17 10.89 -31.28
CA LYS A 243 -3.09 12.02 -31.14
C LYS A 243 -2.95 12.63 -29.75
N GLU A 244 -3.20 13.93 -29.62
CA GLU A 244 -3.13 14.65 -28.34
C GLU A 244 -3.97 13.96 -27.25
N THR A 245 -5.18 13.53 -27.58
CA THR A 245 -6.08 12.79 -26.67
C THR A 245 -5.51 11.44 -26.22
N ALA A 246 -4.80 10.72 -27.09
CA ALA A 246 -4.16 9.46 -26.73
C ALA A 246 -2.97 9.70 -25.80
N THR A 247 -2.19 10.75 -26.04
CA THR A 247 -1.08 11.16 -25.17
C THR A 247 -1.59 11.54 -23.77
N GLU A 248 -2.67 12.32 -23.68
CA GLU A 248 -3.30 12.66 -22.40
C GLU A 248 -3.77 11.42 -21.63
N PHE A 249 -4.43 10.48 -22.32
CA PHE A 249 -4.87 9.22 -21.72
C PHE A 249 -3.68 8.41 -21.19
N ILE A 250 -2.60 8.29 -21.97
CA ILE A 250 -1.37 7.61 -21.55
C ILE A 250 -0.77 8.27 -20.32
N ILE A 251 -0.70 9.61 -20.27
CA ILE A 251 -0.18 10.34 -19.09
C ILE A 251 -1.00 10.03 -17.84
N ILE A 252 -2.33 10.02 -17.96
CA ILE A 252 -3.23 9.70 -16.84
C ILE A 252 -3.04 8.25 -16.37
N VAL A 253 -2.95 7.31 -17.30
CA VAL A 253 -2.75 5.88 -16.97
C VAL A 253 -1.39 5.66 -16.32
N LEU A 254 -0.32 6.23 -16.89
CA LEU A 254 1.03 6.11 -16.31
C LEU A 254 1.12 6.80 -14.95
N SER A 255 0.49 7.97 -14.76
CA SER A 255 0.47 8.62 -13.45
C SER A 255 -0.29 7.78 -12.43
N ALA A 256 -1.39 7.13 -12.81
CA ALA A 256 -2.12 6.20 -11.96
C ALA A 256 -1.26 5.00 -11.55
N VAL A 257 -0.55 4.37 -12.50
CA VAL A 257 0.32 3.22 -12.25
C VAL A 257 1.47 3.60 -11.32
N VAL A 258 2.15 4.72 -11.57
CA VAL A 258 3.26 5.22 -10.73
C VAL A 258 2.76 5.60 -9.34
N SER A 259 1.61 6.29 -9.25
CA SER A 259 1.02 6.67 -7.96
C SER A 259 0.62 5.44 -7.16
N ASN A 260 -0.01 4.44 -7.80
CA ASN A 260 -0.36 3.19 -7.14
C ASN A 260 0.89 2.45 -6.62
N ALA A 261 1.94 2.36 -7.45
CA ALA A 261 3.21 1.76 -7.03
C ALA A 261 3.83 2.50 -5.83
N PHE A 262 3.85 3.83 -5.86
CA PHE A 262 4.35 4.66 -4.77
C PHE A 262 3.56 4.46 -3.48
N ILE A 263 2.22 4.53 -3.56
CA ILE A 263 1.31 4.39 -2.42
C ILE A 263 1.48 3.00 -1.79
N CYS A 264 1.40 1.93 -2.59
CA CYS A 264 1.49 0.57 -2.08
C CYS A 264 2.86 0.26 -1.48
N ALA A 265 3.94 0.63 -2.19
CA ALA A 265 5.30 0.37 -1.75
C ALA A 265 5.68 1.12 -0.48
N ASN A 266 5.17 2.35 -0.28
CA ASN A 266 5.60 3.22 0.81
C ASN A 266 4.64 3.31 1.99
N LEU A 267 3.37 2.92 1.83
CA LEU A 267 2.42 2.85 2.95
C LEU A 267 2.22 1.43 3.49
N SER A 268 2.66 0.41 2.76
CA SER A 268 2.51 -0.98 3.17
C SER A 268 3.80 -1.77 2.99
N ASN A 269 4.04 -2.33 1.80
CA ASN A 269 5.25 -3.08 1.47
C ASN A 269 5.37 -3.25 -0.06
N VAL A 270 6.51 -3.72 -0.54
CA VAL A 270 6.68 -4.14 -1.93
C VAL A 270 6.26 -5.59 -2.09
N LEU A 271 5.06 -5.82 -2.64
CA LEU A 271 4.50 -7.16 -2.86
C LEU A 271 3.91 -7.29 -4.26
N SER A 272 3.99 -8.49 -4.83
CA SER A 272 3.50 -8.74 -6.18
C SER A 272 1.99 -8.53 -6.32
N ARG A 273 1.21 -8.77 -5.25
CA ARG A 273 -0.25 -8.56 -5.23
C ARG A 273 -0.72 -7.10 -5.25
N TYR A 274 0.17 -6.12 -5.02
CA TYR A 274 -0.24 -4.71 -4.91
C TYR A 274 -0.34 -3.96 -6.25
N ARG A 275 0.07 -4.59 -7.35
CA ARG A 275 -0.15 -4.06 -8.69
C ARG A 275 -1.47 -4.60 -9.24
N ARG A 276 -2.55 -3.81 -9.14
CA ARG A 276 -3.78 -4.03 -9.93
C ARG A 276 -3.58 -3.30 -11.25
N ALA A 277 -3.21 -4.02 -12.30
CA ALA A 277 -3.26 -3.51 -13.67
C ALA A 277 -4.67 -3.72 -14.23
#